data_AF-A0ABD1MSC1-F1
#
_entry.id   AF-A0ABD1MSC1-F1
#
_cell.length_a   1.000
_cell.length_b   1.000
_cell.length_c   1.000
_cell.angle_alpha   90.00
_cell.angle_beta   90.00
_cell.angle_gamma   90.00
#
_symmetry.space_group_name_H-M   'P 1'
#
loop_
_entity.id
_entity.type
_entity.pdbx_description
1 polymer ?
#
loop_
_entity_poly.entity_id
_entity_poly.type
_entity_poly.pdbx_seq_one_letter_code
_entity_poly.pdbx_strand_id
1 'polypeptide(L)'
;MSYVDLPQNHAEKEEAWFLDSVCSNHMCGDKSKFSEIDEVFRNSMKLGNNTKMNVLGKGNVKLSINGVTHVIQDVFYVPDHKNNLLSIGKLQEKGLIIMIKSGTCNIYHPHKGLILQTNMTSNRMFILSAGTPEKKEACFNTITHDLPHLWHCRYAHLSYKGLKLLQTLNMVHGLPQLSASTIACTDCVKGKQHREPISKKSKWRASQKLQLVHADICGPITPASNSQKRYFLCFIDDYSRKAWVYFLLEKSEAFYHFKCFKTLVEKETGLPIKVFRTDRGGEFTSSEFNEFCELNGIKRQMTTTYTPQQNGVAKRKNRTIMDLVRSILSEKNIPITFWPEAVKWTLYVLNRSPTLAVKGMTPEEVWSGEKPSVEHFRVFGCVGHVHIPDTKRTKLENKSIKCILLGVNKESKGYKLYDPVSKKVLISRDVIFEEDKQWSWSTNNKEAVQEDLEWEDSEFTKDDSEQIDINTNTEEEKSETDQDVASNHTNQNITSGEGIVRRAPSWMDDYVSGEGLSDGEDVINMAQIDNSDPFFF
;
A
#
# COMPACT_ATOMS: atom_id res chain seq x y z
N MET A 1 4.80 46.07 -29.07
CA MET A 1 4.08 45.24 -30.06
C MET A 1 2.77 45.94 -30.40
N SER A 2 2.35 45.92 -31.66
CA SER A 2 1.04 46.43 -32.10
C SER A 2 0.39 45.35 -32.96
N TYR A 3 -0.85 44.97 -32.63
CA TYR A 3 -1.62 43.98 -33.39
C TYR A 3 -3.07 44.47 -33.51
N VAL A 4 -3.80 43.93 -34.49
CA VAL A 4 -5.23 44.25 -34.70
C VAL A 4 -6.07 43.36 -33.78
N ASP A 5 -6.92 43.98 -32.94
CA ASP A 5 -7.81 43.26 -32.04
C ASP A 5 -8.79 42.38 -32.84
N LEU A 6 -8.99 41.14 -32.38
CA LEU A 6 -10.03 40.26 -32.87
C LEU A 6 -11.29 40.44 -32.01
N PRO A 7 -12.50 40.34 -32.59
CA PRO A 7 -13.73 40.20 -31.82
C PRO A 7 -13.76 38.80 -31.19
N GLN A 8 -13.15 38.66 -30.01
CA GLN A 8 -13.17 37.43 -29.20
C GLN A 8 -14.06 37.63 -27.97
N ASN A 9 -14.71 36.56 -27.53
CA ASN A 9 -15.45 36.55 -26.26
C ASN A 9 -14.48 36.82 -25.09
N HIS A 10 -14.94 37.54 -24.07
CA HIS A 10 -14.11 37.93 -22.91
C HIS A 10 -13.40 36.74 -22.22
N ALA A 11 -14.04 35.55 -22.22
CA ALA A 11 -13.50 34.32 -21.66
C ALA A 11 -12.32 33.73 -22.48
N GLU A 12 -12.31 33.89 -23.81
CA GLU A 12 -11.22 33.39 -24.67
C GLU A 12 -9.96 34.26 -24.57
N LYS A 13 -10.12 35.55 -24.22
CA LYS A 13 -9.03 36.51 -24.10
C LYS A 13 -8.16 36.23 -22.87
N GLU A 14 -8.75 35.72 -21.79
CA GLU A 14 -8.02 35.38 -20.59
C GLU A 14 -7.14 34.15 -20.80
N GLU A 15 -7.54 33.15 -21.58
CA GLU A 15 -6.74 31.92 -21.79
C GLU A 15 -5.74 32.01 -22.95
N ALA A 16 -5.71 33.14 -23.66
CA ALA A 16 -4.84 33.34 -24.82
C ALA A 16 -3.38 33.65 -24.44
N TRP A 17 -2.45 32.91 -25.03
CA TRP A 17 -1.00 33.17 -25.00
C TRP A 17 -0.46 33.40 -26.41
N PHE A 18 0.12 34.56 -26.65
CA PHE A 18 0.67 34.94 -27.95
C PHE A 18 2.13 34.52 -28.05
N LEU A 19 2.47 33.77 -29.10
CA LEU A 19 3.86 33.49 -29.44
C LEU A 19 4.48 34.73 -30.11
N ASP A 20 5.49 35.31 -29.47
CA ASP A 20 6.11 36.56 -29.91
C ASP A 20 7.63 36.41 -30.04
N SER A 21 8.15 36.66 -31.24
CA SER A 21 9.59 36.67 -31.53
C SER A 21 10.28 37.97 -31.10
N VAL A 22 9.52 39.05 -30.91
CA VAL A 22 10.04 40.38 -30.54
C VAL A 22 10.08 40.56 -29.02
N CYS A 23 9.45 39.66 -28.27
CA CYS A 23 9.49 39.67 -26.81
C CYS A 23 10.72 38.93 -26.28
N SER A 24 11.48 39.54 -25.36
CA SER A 24 12.68 38.94 -24.75
C SER A 24 12.39 37.95 -23.62
N ASN A 25 11.19 38.02 -23.02
CA ASN A 25 10.83 37.22 -21.84
C ASN A 25 9.37 36.76 -21.93
N HIS A 26 9.03 35.67 -21.25
CA HIS A 26 7.62 35.33 -21.04
C HIS A 26 6.98 36.37 -20.12
N MET A 27 5.74 36.78 -20.40
CA MET A 27 5.05 37.84 -19.64
C MET A 27 3.61 37.47 -19.39
N CYS A 28 3.11 37.76 -18.19
CA CYS A 28 1.73 37.54 -17.79
C CYS A 28 1.25 38.69 -16.90
N GLY A 29 0.06 39.23 -17.20
CA GLY A 29 -0.56 40.30 -16.42
C GLY A 29 -1.43 39.82 -15.27
N ASP A 30 -1.80 38.55 -15.26
CA ASP A 30 -2.63 37.96 -14.23
C ASP A 30 -1.80 37.19 -13.20
N LYS A 31 -1.81 37.67 -11.96
CA LYS A 31 -1.08 37.07 -10.84
C LYS A 31 -1.62 35.68 -10.50
N SER A 32 -2.90 35.41 -10.74
CA SER A 32 -3.56 34.16 -10.35
C SER A 32 -3.01 32.92 -11.11
N LYS A 33 -2.36 33.14 -12.25
CA LYS A 33 -1.81 32.08 -13.11
C LYS A 33 -0.44 31.57 -12.68
N PHE A 34 0.23 32.25 -11.76
CA PHE A 34 1.53 31.85 -11.27
C PHE A 34 1.36 30.75 -10.22
N SER A 35 2.05 29.62 -10.40
CA SER A 35 2.12 28.58 -9.36
C SER A 35 3.08 28.96 -8.24
N GLU A 36 4.12 29.71 -8.58
CA GLU A 36 5.13 30.24 -7.68
C GLU A 36 5.58 31.59 -8.22
N ILE A 37 5.72 32.60 -7.35
CA ILE A 37 6.15 33.93 -7.74
C ILE A 37 7.08 34.53 -6.68
N ASP A 38 8.25 34.97 -7.11
CA ASP A 38 9.12 35.83 -6.32
C ASP A 38 8.65 37.28 -6.47
N GLU A 39 7.95 37.75 -5.43
CA GLU A 39 7.47 39.13 -5.33
C GLU A 39 8.53 40.11 -4.85
N VAL A 40 9.76 39.68 -4.56
CA VAL A 40 10.88 40.58 -4.24
C VAL A 40 11.55 41.05 -5.53
N PHE A 41 11.54 40.21 -6.58
CA PHE A 41 12.11 40.55 -7.87
C PHE A 41 11.42 41.79 -8.49
N ARG A 42 12.21 42.82 -8.81
CA ARG A 42 11.77 44.03 -9.51
C ARG A 42 12.64 44.27 -10.71
N ASN A 43 12.02 44.61 -11.83
CA ASN A 43 12.72 45.02 -13.04
C ASN A 43 11.88 46.02 -13.83
N SER A 44 12.45 46.63 -14.85
CA SER A 44 11.72 47.47 -15.81
C SER A 44 11.93 46.96 -17.22
N MET A 45 10.87 46.92 -18.02
CA MET A 45 10.93 46.56 -19.43
C MET A 45 10.56 47.75 -20.30
N LYS A 46 11.09 47.81 -21.53
CA LYS A 46 10.74 48.81 -22.53
C LYS A 46 9.81 48.20 -23.56
N LEU A 47 8.75 48.92 -23.91
CA LEU A 47 7.88 48.60 -25.03
C LEU A 47 8.44 49.17 -26.33
N GLY A 48 7.89 48.72 -27.46
CA GLY A 48 8.32 49.16 -28.81
C GLY A 48 8.11 50.67 -29.08
N ASN A 49 7.31 51.35 -28.27
CA ASN A 49 7.12 52.81 -28.30
C ASN A 49 8.04 53.56 -27.31
N ASN A 50 9.08 52.90 -26.79
CA ASN A 50 10.02 53.39 -25.77
C ASN A 50 9.41 53.71 -24.39
N THR A 51 8.12 53.43 -24.14
CA THR A 51 7.57 53.54 -22.80
C THR A 51 8.09 52.40 -21.91
N LYS A 52 8.20 52.67 -20.61
CA LYS A 52 8.64 51.68 -19.61
C LYS A 52 7.44 51.08 -18.89
N MET A 53 7.51 49.79 -18.62
CA MET A 53 6.58 49.07 -17.75
C MET A 53 7.34 48.41 -16.60
N ASN A 54 6.69 48.31 -15.45
CA ASN A 54 7.29 47.72 -14.26
C ASN A 54 7.00 46.22 -14.20
N VAL A 55 8.05 45.43 -13.99
CA VAL A 55 7.97 44.02 -13.65
C VAL A 55 7.92 43.91 -12.13
N LEU A 56 6.82 43.39 -11.61
CA LEU A 56 6.55 43.31 -10.17
C LEU A 56 6.80 41.92 -9.58
N GLY A 57 7.30 40.99 -10.37
CA GLY A 57 7.69 39.68 -9.90
C GLY A 57 8.15 38.76 -11.02
N LYS A 58 8.74 37.63 -10.64
CA LYS A 58 9.19 36.60 -11.56
C LYS A 58 8.78 35.24 -11.02
N GLY A 59 8.27 34.36 -11.87
CA GLY A 59 7.73 33.10 -11.39
C GLY A 59 7.48 32.05 -12.47
N ASN A 60 6.81 30.98 -12.06
CA ASN A 60 6.48 29.85 -12.90
C ASN A 60 4.97 29.84 -13.20
N VAL A 61 4.60 29.63 -14.46
CA VAL A 61 3.21 29.52 -14.91
C VAL A 61 2.96 28.13 -15.48
N LYS A 62 1.83 27.52 -15.11
CA LYS A 62 1.40 26.21 -15.63
C LYS A 62 0.34 26.42 -16.70
N LEU A 63 0.61 25.92 -17.91
CA LEU A 63 -0.28 25.99 -19.06
C LEU A 63 -0.80 24.59 -19.38
N SER A 64 -2.12 24.41 -19.39
CA SER A 64 -2.73 23.18 -19.89
C SER A 64 -3.04 23.33 -21.37
N ILE A 65 -2.33 22.59 -22.23
CA ILE A 65 -2.50 22.63 -23.68
C ILE A 65 -2.73 21.20 -24.16
N ASN A 66 -3.83 20.94 -24.85
CA ASN A 66 -4.20 19.61 -25.36
C ASN A 66 -4.17 18.49 -24.29
N GLY A 67 -4.56 18.81 -23.05
CA GLY A 67 -4.56 17.86 -21.92
C GLY A 67 -3.20 17.62 -21.26
N VAL A 68 -2.13 18.25 -21.75
CA VAL A 68 -0.78 18.18 -21.18
C VAL A 68 -0.47 19.47 -20.44
N THR A 69 0.03 19.34 -19.20
CA THR A 69 0.47 20.50 -18.41
C THR A 69 1.93 20.82 -18.70
N HIS A 70 2.17 22.01 -19.24
CA HIS A 70 3.49 22.57 -19.50
C HIS A 70 3.84 23.61 -18.42
N VAL A 71 5.06 23.54 -17.88
CA VAL A 71 5.56 24.53 -16.92
C VAL A 71 6.45 25.53 -17.64
N ILE A 72 6.00 26.77 -17.74
CA ILE A 72 6.79 27.88 -18.27
C ILE A 72 7.47 28.56 -17.09
N GLN A 73 8.80 28.47 -17.06
CA GLN A 73 9.61 29.07 -15.99
C GLN A 73 10.06 30.48 -16.36
N ASP A 74 10.44 31.26 -15.36
CA ASP A 74 10.99 32.61 -15.50
C ASP A 74 10.06 33.58 -16.25
N VAL A 75 8.76 33.50 -15.97
CA VAL A 75 7.72 34.40 -16.47
C VAL A 75 7.71 35.68 -15.64
N PHE A 76 7.67 36.83 -16.29
CA PHE A 76 7.56 38.13 -15.64
C PHE A 76 6.10 38.47 -15.36
N TYR A 77 5.83 38.90 -14.13
CA TYR A 77 4.55 39.45 -13.73
C TYR A 77 4.51 40.95 -14.04
N VAL A 78 3.62 41.32 -14.96
CA VAL A 78 3.48 42.70 -15.48
C VAL A 78 2.00 43.09 -15.48
N PRO A 79 1.45 43.61 -14.37
CA PRO A 79 0.01 43.82 -14.20
C PRO A 79 -0.62 44.72 -15.28
N ASP A 80 0.14 45.70 -15.75
CA ASP A 80 -0.32 46.66 -16.77
C ASP A 80 -0.33 46.06 -18.20
N HIS A 81 0.13 44.82 -18.38
CA HIS A 81 0.21 44.15 -19.67
C HIS A 81 -1.01 43.24 -19.89
N LYS A 82 -1.88 43.64 -20.82
CA LYS A 82 -3.21 43.01 -21.02
C LYS A 82 -3.19 41.60 -21.64
N ASN A 83 -2.11 41.24 -22.34
CA ASN A 83 -2.01 39.95 -23.03
C ASN A 83 -0.89 39.08 -22.43
N ASN A 84 -1.03 37.77 -22.50
CA ASN A 84 0.03 36.86 -22.08
C ASN A 84 0.96 36.57 -23.26
N LEU A 85 2.27 36.69 -23.06
CA LEU A 85 3.27 36.51 -24.12
C LEU A 85 4.19 35.33 -23.82
N LEU A 86 4.41 34.50 -24.84
CA LEU A 86 5.48 33.51 -24.86
C LEU A 86 6.58 33.99 -25.80
N SER A 87 7.73 34.36 -25.23
CA SER A 87 8.93 34.68 -26.00
C SER A 87 9.44 33.45 -26.75
N ILE A 88 9.49 33.54 -28.08
CA ILE A 88 10.10 32.51 -28.94
C ILE A 88 11.60 32.38 -28.64
N GLY A 89 12.28 33.51 -28.38
CA GLY A 89 13.70 33.52 -28.03
C GLY A 89 13.99 32.69 -26.77
N LYS A 90 13.17 32.82 -25.72
CA LYS A 90 13.31 32.00 -24.51
C LYS A 90 13.01 30.52 -24.72
N LEU A 91 12.06 30.18 -25.60
CA LEU A 91 11.80 28.79 -25.94
C LEU A 91 13.01 28.17 -26.65
N GLN A 92 13.65 28.93 -27.54
CA GLN A 92 14.85 28.51 -28.26
C GLN A 92 16.07 28.38 -27.34
N GLU A 93 16.25 29.29 -26.37
CA GLU A 93 17.30 29.20 -25.34
C GLU A 93 17.20 27.90 -24.53
N LYS A 94 15.98 27.38 -24.34
CA LYS A 94 15.71 26.09 -23.70
C LYS A 94 15.89 24.87 -24.62
N GLY A 95 16.41 25.06 -25.83
CA GLY A 95 16.68 23.98 -26.78
C GLY A 95 15.45 23.45 -27.52
N LEU A 96 14.34 24.21 -27.54
CA LEU A 96 13.17 23.86 -28.35
C LEU A 96 13.35 24.33 -29.79
N ILE A 97 12.88 23.54 -30.74
CA ILE A 97 12.93 23.85 -32.17
C ILE A 97 11.57 24.42 -32.57
N ILE A 98 11.55 25.67 -33.04
CA ILE A 98 10.34 26.32 -33.54
C ILE A 98 10.35 26.30 -35.07
N MET A 99 9.32 25.72 -35.68
CA MET A 99 9.13 25.66 -37.12
C MET A 99 7.83 26.36 -37.50
N ILE A 100 7.94 27.48 -38.21
CA ILE A 100 6.79 28.20 -38.76
C ILE A 100 6.77 27.96 -40.26
N LYS A 101 5.76 27.25 -40.76
CA LYS A 101 5.63 26.93 -42.20
C LYS A 101 4.15 26.76 -42.57
N SER A 102 3.77 27.22 -43.76
CA SER A 102 2.41 27.02 -44.30
C SER A 102 1.27 27.45 -43.36
N GLY A 103 1.47 28.55 -42.63
CA GLY A 103 0.46 29.08 -41.70
C GLY A 103 0.33 28.30 -40.38
N THR A 104 1.25 27.38 -40.07
CA THR A 104 1.30 26.68 -38.79
C THR A 104 2.60 26.95 -38.06
N CYS A 105 2.55 27.00 -36.73
CA CYS A 105 3.70 27.11 -35.84
C CYS A 105 3.78 25.85 -34.99
N ASN A 106 4.83 25.07 -35.22
CA ASN A 106 5.12 23.82 -34.54
C ASN A 106 6.34 23.99 -33.65
N ILE A 107 6.24 23.56 -32.39
CA ILE A 107 7.34 23.58 -31.43
C ILE A 107 7.68 22.13 -31.11
N TYR A 108 8.95 21.76 -31.33
CA TYR A 108 9.47 20.42 -31.10
C TYR A 108 10.46 20.41 -29.94
N HIS A 109 10.41 19.34 -29.17
CA HIS A 109 11.45 19.00 -28.20
C HIS A 109 12.37 17.94 -28.82
N PRO A 110 13.72 18.10 -28.75
CA PRO A 110 14.68 17.22 -29.43
C PRO A 110 14.45 15.71 -29.22
N HIS A 111 14.06 15.31 -28.00
CA HIS A 111 13.81 13.90 -27.66
C HIS A 111 12.33 13.47 -27.67
N LYS A 112 11.38 14.41 -27.64
CA LYS A 112 9.95 14.09 -27.45
C LYS A 112 9.11 14.34 -28.69
N GLY A 113 9.71 14.88 -29.76
CA GLY A 113 8.99 15.25 -30.97
C GLY A 113 8.14 16.51 -30.79
N LEU A 114 7.01 16.59 -31.50
CA LEU A 114 6.12 17.74 -31.49
C LEU A 114 5.47 17.90 -30.11
N ILE A 115 5.67 19.05 -29.46
CA ILE A 115 5.10 19.36 -28.14
C ILE A 115 3.93 20.34 -28.20
N LEU A 116 3.94 21.28 -29.15
CA LEU A 116 2.90 22.28 -29.33
C LEU A 116 2.72 22.57 -30.81
N GLN A 117 1.46 22.76 -31.22
CA GLN A 117 1.10 23.19 -32.56
C GLN A 117 -0.01 24.24 -32.45
N THR A 118 0.11 25.32 -33.21
CA THR A 118 -0.94 26.32 -33.38
C THR A 118 -1.02 26.80 -34.83
N ASN A 119 -2.21 27.19 -35.25
CA ASN A 119 -2.48 27.73 -36.57
C ASN A 119 -2.51 29.25 -36.52
N MET A 120 -2.11 29.89 -37.62
CA MET A 120 -2.17 31.33 -37.76
C MET A 120 -3.63 31.79 -37.76
N THR A 121 -3.94 32.75 -36.89
CA THR A 121 -5.27 33.37 -36.81
C THR A 121 -5.49 34.38 -37.94
N SER A 122 -6.73 34.84 -38.12
CA SER A 122 -7.10 35.82 -39.17
C SER A 122 -6.34 37.16 -39.06
N ASN A 123 -5.90 37.55 -37.87
CA ASN A 123 -5.02 38.70 -37.66
C ASN A 123 -3.52 38.39 -37.80
N ARG A 124 -3.17 37.23 -38.38
CA ARG A 124 -1.80 36.75 -38.65
C ARG A 124 -0.95 36.52 -37.39
N MET A 125 -1.59 36.16 -36.28
CA MET A 125 -0.92 35.86 -35.01
C MET A 125 -0.91 34.35 -34.74
N PHE A 126 0.04 33.90 -33.92
CA PHE A 126 0.04 32.53 -33.40
C PHE A 126 -0.37 32.56 -31.93
N ILE A 127 -1.56 32.03 -31.66
CA ILE A 127 -2.18 32.06 -30.32
C ILE A 127 -2.30 30.63 -29.81
N LEU A 128 -1.86 30.41 -28.58
CA LEU A 128 -2.10 29.17 -27.84
C LEU A 128 -3.24 29.43 -26.86
N SER A 129 -4.35 28.70 -27.03
CA SER A 129 -5.40 28.63 -26.01
C SER A 129 -4.93 27.67 -24.92
N ALA A 130 -4.53 28.22 -23.79
CA ALA A 130 -4.05 27.46 -22.66
C ALA A 130 -4.93 27.73 -21.45
N GLY A 131 -5.78 26.76 -21.12
CA GLY A 131 -6.55 26.81 -19.89
C GLY A 131 -5.62 26.75 -18.68
N THR A 132 -5.97 27.44 -17.60
CA THR A 132 -5.37 27.15 -16.29
C THR A 132 -5.80 25.73 -15.90
N PRO A 133 -4.86 24.81 -15.59
CA PRO A 133 -5.24 23.49 -15.14
C PRO A 133 -6.16 23.64 -13.92
N GLU A 134 -7.31 22.94 -13.91
CA GLU A 134 -8.13 22.81 -12.70
C GLU A 134 -7.19 22.47 -11.53
N LYS A 135 -7.42 23.06 -10.35
CA LYS A 135 -6.76 22.69 -9.10
C LYS A 135 -7.14 21.25 -8.68
N LYS A 136 -6.85 20.26 -9.52
CA LYS A 136 -6.58 18.91 -9.07
C LYS A 136 -5.12 18.96 -8.69
N GLU A 137 -4.89 19.09 -7.39
CA GLU A 137 -3.62 18.74 -6.77
C GLU A 137 -3.38 17.24 -7.05
N ALA A 138 -3.00 16.91 -8.27
CA ALA A 138 -2.30 15.68 -8.56
C ALA A 138 -0.89 15.91 -8.04
N CYS A 139 -0.73 15.72 -6.74
CA CYS A 139 0.58 15.57 -6.13
C CYS A 139 1.30 14.51 -6.97
N PHE A 140 2.41 14.86 -7.61
CA PHE A 140 3.37 13.83 -7.95
C PHE A 140 3.73 13.19 -6.62
N ASN A 141 3.24 11.98 -6.39
CA ASN A 141 3.54 11.20 -5.19
C ASN A 141 5.00 10.77 -5.33
N THR A 142 5.91 11.71 -5.08
CA THR A 142 7.26 11.34 -4.69
C THR A 142 7.05 10.54 -3.41
N ILE A 143 7.51 9.29 -3.38
CA ILE A 143 7.50 8.46 -2.18
C ILE A 143 8.52 9.08 -1.21
N THR A 144 8.21 10.26 -0.67
CA THR A 144 8.77 10.69 0.60
C THR A 144 7.94 9.93 1.61
N HIS A 145 8.45 8.80 2.11
CA HIS A 145 7.82 8.12 3.23
C HIS A 145 7.62 9.15 4.34
N ASP A 146 6.37 9.53 4.64
CA ASP A 146 6.07 10.34 5.81
C ASP A 146 6.54 9.52 7.01
N LEU A 147 7.71 9.86 7.55
CA LEU A 147 8.37 9.10 8.62
C LEU A 147 7.45 8.94 9.84
N PRO A 148 6.71 9.98 10.28
CA PRO A 148 5.59 9.84 11.22
C PRO A 148 4.56 8.77 10.85
N HIS A 149 4.10 8.72 9.60
CA HIS A 149 3.13 7.72 9.14
C HIS A 149 3.73 6.32 9.12
N LEU A 150 4.98 6.16 8.66
CA LEU A 150 5.68 4.89 8.71
C LEU A 150 5.79 4.36 10.14
N TRP A 151 6.17 5.22 11.09
CA TRP A 151 6.25 4.83 12.51
C TRP A 151 4.88 4.57 13.12
N HIS A 152 3.84 5.25 12.66
CA HIS A 152 2.45 4.92 12.99
C HIS A 152 2.10 3.49 12.57
N CYS A 153 2.42 3.09 11.33
CA CYS A 153 2.19 1.72 10.85
C CYS A 153 3.06 0.69 11.57
N ARG A 154 4.36 0.97 11.79
CA ARG A 154 5.27 0.13 12.59
C ARG A 154 4.77 -0.11 14.01
N TYR A 155 4.12 0.89 14.61
CA TYR A 155 3.46 0.79 15.91
C TYR A 155 2.01 0.26 15.83
N ALA A 156 1.70 -0.58 14.85
CA ALA A 156 0.38 -1.20 14.70
C ALA A 156 -0.75 -0.14 14.71
N HIS A 157 -0.51 1.00 14.08
CA HIS A 157 -1.36 2.18 14.06
C HIS A 157 -1.53 2.91 15.40
N LEU A 158 -0.58 2.89 16.33
CA LEU A 158 -0.67 3.71 17.55
C LEU A 158 -0.97 5.18 17.20
N SER A 159 -1.87 5.84 17.95
CA SER A 159 -2.23 7.24 17.69
C SER A 159 -0.99 8.15 17.59
N TYR A 160 -1.00 9.12 16.67
CA TYR A 160 0.10 10.11 16.56
C TYR A 160 0.39 10.86 17.85
N LYS A 161 -0.63 11.11 18.68
CA LYS A 161 -0.46 11.68 20.03
C LYS A 161 0.38 10.76 20.94
N GLY A 162 0.16 9.45 20.84
CA GLY A 162 0.95 8.44 21.55
C GLY A 162 2.41 8.40 21.08
N LEU A 163 2.66 8.44 19.77
CA LEU A 163 4.02 8.52 19.23
C LEU A 163 4.75 9.79 19.69
N LYS A 164 4.08 10.94 19.63
CA LYS A 164 4.64 12.21 20.11
C LYS A 164 4.97 12.14 21.60
N LEU A 165 4.14 11.48 22.40
CA LEU A 165 4.38 11.29 23.83
C LEU A 165 5.61 10.42 24.09
N LEU A 166 5.78 9.31 23.35
CA LEU A 166 6.96 8.44 23.45
C LEU A 166 8.26 9.21 23.17
N GLN A 167 8.24 10.06 22.15
CA GLN A 167 9.39 10.89 21.77
C GLN A 167 9.66 11.98 22.81
N THR A 168 8.63 12.74 23.22
CA THR A 168 8.78 13.88 24.14
C THR A 168 9.28 13.46 25.51
N LEU A 169 8.80 12.30 26.01
CA LEU A 169 9.20 11.77 27.31
C LEU A 169 10.35 10.76 27.21
N ASN A 170 10.91 10.54 26.02
CA ASN A 170 11.99 9.60 25.76
C ASN A 170 11.73 8.23 26.43
N MET A 171 10.60 7.60 26.09
CA MET A 171 10.12 6.37 26.75
C MET A 171 10.65 5.08 26.12
N VAL A 172 11.29 5.16 24.94
CA VAL A 172 11.83 4.01 24.19
C VAL A 172 13.17 4.36 23.53
N HIS A 173 13.97 3.35 23.18
CA HIS A 173 15.17 3.52 22.36
C HIS A 173 14.87 3.23 20.88
N GLY A 174 15.52 3.94 19.95
CA GLY A 174 15.41 3.68 18.50
C GLY A 174 14.23 4.36 17.80
N LEU A 175 13.45 5.19 18.49
CA LEU A 175 12.43 6.05 17.87
C LEU A 175 13.12 7.33 17.34
N PRO A 176 13.05 7.64 16.02
CA PRO A 176 13.62 8.86 15.47
C PRO A 176 12.80 10.08 15.87
N GLN A 177 13.35 11.27 15.60
CA GLN A 177 12.60 12.51 15.79
C GLN A 177 11.49 12.61 14.74
N LEU A 178 10.24 12.57 15.18
CA LEU A 178 9.07 12.69 14.33
C LEU A 178 8.54 14.13 14.34
N SER A 179 8.16 14.64 13.17
CA SER A 179 7.38 15.88 13.03
C SER A 179 5.90 15.63 13.35
N ALA A 180 5.12 16.70 13.49
CA ALA A 180 3.68 16.56 13.62
C ALA A 180 3.07 16.14 12.26
N SER A 181 2.42 14.98 12.22
CA SER A 181 1.64 14.55 11.05
C SER A 181 0.17 14.92 11.22
N THR A 182 -0.42 15.47 10.17
CA THR A 182 -1.85 15.78 10.05
C THR A 182 -2.60 14.75 9.19
N ILE A 183 -1.91 13.70 8.74
CA ILE A 183 -2.47 12.70 7.83
C ILE A 183 -3.52 11.85 8.55
N ALA A 184 -4.74 11.85 8.03
CA ALA A 184 -5.77 10.91 8.45
C ALA A 184 -5.46 9.52 7.91
N CYS A 185 -5.21 8.55 8.80
CA CYS A 185 -5.03 7.15 8.42
C CYS A 185 -6.39 6.49 8.17
N THR A 186 -6.65 6.06 6.94
CA THR A 186 -7.91 5.42 6.53
C THR A 186 -8.15 4.09 7.24
N ASP A 187 -7.10 3.29 7.47
CA ASP A 187 -7.17 2.02 8.22
C ASP A 187 -7.54 2.23 9.68
N CYS A 188 -7.05 3.31 10.31
CA CYS A 188 -7.49 3.69 11.65
C CYS A 188 -8.97 4.02 11.70
N VAL A 189 -9.51 4.70 10.69
CA VAL A 189 -10.94 5.03 10.63
C VAL A 189 -11.76 3.75 10.54
N LYS A 190 -11.39 2.82 9.66
CA LYS A 190 -12.04 1.50 9.53
C LYS A 190 -11.97 0.69 10.83
N GLY A 191 -10.82 0.72 11.53
CA GLY A 191 -10.58 -0.13 12.69
C GLY A 191 -11.04 0.43 14.04
N LYS A 192 -11.09 1.76 14.23
CA LYS A 192 -11.17 2.42 15.56
C LYS A 192 -12.30 3.43 15.73
N GLN A 193 -13.14 3.64 14.72
CA GLN A 193 -14.26 4.57 14.81
C GLN A 193 -15.19 4.14 15.97
N HIS A 194 -15.40 5.02 16.94
CA HIS A 194 -16.26 4.79 18.10
C HIS A 194 -17.10 6.02 18.43
N ARG A 195 -18.22 5.82 19.13
CA ARG A 195 -19.04 6.90 19.71
C ARG A 195 -18.32 7.54 20.91
N GLU A 196 -18.51 8.84 21.11
CA GLU A 196 -17.92 9.69 22.16
C GLU A 196 -17.81 8.99 23.54
N PRO A 197 -16.67 9.14 24.25
CA PRO A 197 -16.42 8.45 25.51
C PRO A 197 -17.22 9.03 26.68
N ILE A 198 -17.77 8.15 27.51
CA ILE A 198 -18.28 8.49 28.85
C ILE A 198 -17.11 8.45 29.84
N SER A 199 -16.85 9.55 30.55
CA SER A 199 -15.78 9.61 31.54
C SER A 199 -16.10 8.72 32.77
N LYS A 200 -15.16 7.85 33.15
CA LYS A 200 -15.17 7.16 34.45
C LYS A 200 -13.74 7.01 34.97
N LYS A 201 -13.45 7.61 36.13
CA LYS A 201 -12.21 7.38 36.89
C LYS A 201 -12.37 6.11 37.73
N SER A 202 -11.38 5.20 37.70
CA SER A 202 -11.27 4.17 38.73
C SER A 202 -10.68 4.79 39.99
N LYS A 203 -11.31 4.55 41.16
CA LYS A 203 -10.89 5.14 42.45
C LYS A 203 -9.65 4.46 43.07
N TRP A 204 -9.31 3.24 42.67
CA TRP A 204 -8.25 2.44 43.28
C TRP A 204 -7.34 1.78 42.23
N ARG A 205 -6.06 1.61 42.54
CA ARG A 205 -5.04 0.94 41.73
C ARG A 205 -4.01 0.25 42.62
N ALA A 206 -3.45 -0.87 42.15
CA ALA A 206 -2.29 -1.52 42.75
C ALA A 206 -1.07 -0.59 42.85
N SER A 207 -0.27 -0.79 43.90
CA SER A 207 0.99 -0.09 44.18
C SER A 207 2.22 -0.96 43.89
N GLN A 208 2.04 -2.27 43.69
CA GLN A 208 3.12 -3.23 43.39
C GLN A 208 2.71 -4.18 42.25
N LYS A 209 3.72 -4.69 41.53
CA LYS A 209 3.55 -5.76 40.53
C LYS A 209 2.84 -6.97 41.18
N LEU A 210 1.97 -7.62 40.42
CA LEU A 210 1.24 -8.84 40.81
C LEU A 210 0.32 -8.70 42.04
N GLN A 211 0.13 -7.49 42.57
CA GLN A 211 -0.84 -7.24 43.63
C GLN A 211 -2.28 -7.48 43.16
N LEU A 212 -2.57 -7.16 41.90
CA LEU A 212 -3.85 -7.43 41.24
C LEU A 212 -3.61 -7.76 39.77
N VAL A 213 -4.05 -8.94 39.35
CA VAL A 213 -4.08 -9.35 37.95
C VAL A 213 -5.54 -9.42 37.48
N HIS A 214 -5.83 -8.77 36.36
CA HIS A 214 -7.10 -8.87 35.66
C HIS A 214 -7.02 -9.93 34.57
N ALA A 215 -8.09 -10.70 34.36
CA ALA A 215 -8.23 -11.54 33.17
C ALA A 215 -9.60 -11.41 32.51
N ASP A 216 -9.64 -11.63 31.20
CA ASP A 216 -10.85 -11.61 30.37
C ASP A 216 -10.60 -12.43 29.09
N ILE A 217 -11.58 -13.24 28.68
CA ILE A 217 -11.54 -14.00 27.42
C ILE A 217 -12.28 -13.21 26.34
N CYS A 218 -11.69 -13.10 25.16
CA CYS A 218 -12.31 -12.52 23.98
C CYS A 218 -12.59 -13.61 22.93
N GLY A 219 -13.82 -13.63 22.41
CA GLY A 219 -14.28 -14.54 21.36
C GLY A 219 -15.72 -15.04 21.58
N PRO A 220 -16.23 -15.92 20.72
CA PRO A 220 -15.52 -16.55 19.60
C PRO A 220 -15.21 -15.56 18.47
N ILE A 221 -14.03 -15.68 17.86
CA ILE A 221 -13.61 -14.90 16.69
C ILE A 221 -13.87 -15.74 15.43
N THR A 222 -14.48 -15.10 14.42
CA THR A 222 -14.79 -15.70 13.12
C THR A 222 -14.07 -14.91 12.03
N PRO A 223 -13.36 -15.57 11.09
CA PRO A 223 -13.09 -17.01 11.00
C PRO A 223 -12.15 -17.53 12.11
N ALA A 224 -12.14 -18.85 12.30
CA ALA A 224 -11.12 -19.49 13.13
C ALA A 224 -9.72 -19.23 12.56
N SER A 225 -8.71 -19.23 13.43
CA SER A 225 -7.33 -19.04 12.99
C SER A 225 -6.82 -20.22 12.15
N ASN A 226 -5.66 -20.05 11.50
CA ASN A 226 -4.97 -21.13 10.79
C ASN A 226 -4.67 -22.35 11.69
N SER A 227 -4.55 -22.15 13.02
CA SER A 227 -4.37 -23.22 14.01
C SER A 227 -5.67 -23.55 14.76
N GLN A 228 -6.82 -23.29 14.16
CA GLN A 228 -8.17 -23.55 14.69
C GLN A 228 -8.54 -22.84 16.01
N LYS A 229 -7.66 -21.99 16.55
CA LYS A 229 -7.96 -21.17 17.73
C LYS A 229 -9.12 -20.21 17.44
N ARG A 230 -10.00 -20.03 18.43
CA ARG A 230 -11.24 -19.24 18.35
C ARG A 230 -11.36 -18.16 19.42
N TYR A 231 -10.55 -18.24 20.47
CA TYR A 231 -10.56 -17.29 21.57
C TYR A 231 -9.15 -16.84 21.91
N PHE A 232 -9.03 -15.72 22.59
CA PHE A 232 -7.80 -15.39 23.31
C PHE A 232 -8.09 -14.94 24.74
N LEU A 233 -7.25 -15.39 25.67
CA LEU A 233 -7.26 -15.02 27.08
C LEU A 233 -6.21 -13.95 27.31
N CYS A 234 -6.62 -12.83 27.88
CA CYS A 234 -5.74 -11.71 28.21
C CYS A 234 -5.55 -11.62 29.72
N PHE A 235 -4.29 -11.63 30.18
CA PHE A 235 -3.92 -11.32 31.56
C PHE A 235 -3.28 -9.93 31.62
N ILE A 236 -3.60 -9.13 32.63
CA ILE A 236 -3.10 -7.77 32.77
C ILE A 236 -2.74 -7.49 34.21
N ASP A 237 -1.51 -7.07 34.45
CA ASP A 237 -1.07 -6.57 35.75
C ASP A 237 -1.61 -5.15 35.97
N ASP A 238 -2.26 -4.89 37.11
CA ASP A 238 -2.91 -3.60 37.39
C ASP A 238 -1.90 -2.46 37.63
N TYR A 239 -0.72 -2.81 38.16
CA TYR A 239 0.35 -1.86 38.44
C TYR A 239 1.06 -1.41 37.15
N SER A 240 1.72 -2.33 36.45
CA SER A 240 2.49 -2.06 35.23
C SER A 240 1.64 -1.87 33.97
N ARG A 241 0.40 -2.38 33.96
CA ARG A 241 -0.44 -2.50 32.75
C ARG A 241 0.15 -3.38 31.65
N LYS A 242 1.23 -4.11 31.93
CA LYS A 242 1.74 -5.12 31.01
C LYS A 242 0.68 -6.20 30.86
N ALA A 243 0.53 -6.65 29.62
CA ALA A 243 -0.47 -7.64 29.27
C ALA A 243 0.18 -8.85 28.57
N TRP A 244 -0.44 -10.01 28.78
CA TRP A 244 -0.07 -11.29 28.19
C TRP A 244 -1.30 -11.89 27.50
N VAL A 245 -1.07 -12.62 26.41
CA VAL A 245 -2.14 -13.27 25.65
C VAL A 245 -1.83 -14.75 25.43
N TYR A 246 -2.86 -15.56 25.58
CA TYR A 246 -2.87 -16.99 25.28
C TYR A 246 -4.03 -17.29 24.33
N PHE A 247 -3.84 -18.18 23.37
CA PHE A 247 -4.84 -18.48 22.32
C PHE A 247 -5.50 -19.82 22.60
N LEU A 248 -6.83 -19.82 22.64
CA LEU A 248 -7.61 -20.97 23.06
C LEU A 248 -8.46 -21.53 21.92
N LEU A 249 -8.56 -22.86 21.89
CA LEU A 249 -9.56 -23.56 21.09
C LEU A 249 -10.92 -23.50 21.81
N GLU A 250 -10.89 -23.81 23.11
CA GLU A 250 -12.05 -23.80 24.01
C GLU A 250 -11.78 -22.96 25.26
N LYS A 251 -12.84 -22.44 25.89
CA LYS A 251 -12.70 -21.62 27.10
C LYS A 251 -12.19 -22.41 28.32
N SER A 252 -12.38 -23.73 28.33
CA SER A 252 -11.90 -24.67 29.36
C SER A 252 -10.37 -24.65 29.51
N GLU A 253 -9.61 -24.35 28.45
CA GLU A 253 -8.15 -24.24 28.47
C GLU A 253 -7.63 -23.07 29.33
N ALA A 254 -8.51 -22.16 29.77
CA ALA A 254 -8.14 -20.98 30.54
C ALA A 254 -7.40 -21.31 31.85
N PHE A 255 -7.79 -22.39 32.53
CA PHE A 255 -7.16 -22.77 33.78
C PHE A 255 -5.73 -23.28 33.59
N TYR A 256 -5.50 -24.11 32.56
CA TYR A 256 -4.16 -24.55 32.19
C TYR A 256 -3.24 -23.36 31.92
N HIS A 257 -3.69 -22.41 31.09
CA HIS A 257 -2.90 -21.22 30.79
C HIS A 257 -2.67 -20.31 32.00
N PHE A 258 -3.61 -20.26 32.96
CA PHE A 258 -3.40 -19.55 34.22
C PHE A 258 -2.26 -20.16 35.05
N LYS A 259 -2.16 -21.49 35.14
CA LYS A 259 -1.05 -22.19 35.83
C LYS A 259 0.30 -21.83 35.19
N CYS A 260 0.38 -21.89 33.86
CA CYS A 260 1.58 -21.51 33.11
C CYS A 260 1.94 -20.03 33.32
N PHE A 261 0.94 -19.15 33.23
CA PHE A 261 1.10 -17.71 33.43
C PHE A 261 1.64 -17.40 34.84
N LYS A 262 1.01 -17.94 35.89
CA LYS A 262 1.46 -17.77 37.29
C LYS A 262 2.93 -18.14 37.45
N THR A 263 3.28 -19.35 37.00
CA THR A 263 4.65 -19.87 37.12
C THR A 263 5.66 -18.94 36.44
N LEU A 264 5.33 -18.44 35.26
CA LEU A 264 6.21 -17.54 34.50
C LEU A 264 6.41 -16.20 35.21
N VAL A 265 5.32 -15.51 35.58
CA VAL A 265 5.42 -14.13 36.11
C VAL A 265 5.96 -14.07 37.53
N GLU A 266 5.67 -15.08 38.36
CA GLU A 266 6.20 -15.15 39.72
C GLU A 266 7.70 -15.47 39.70
N LYS A 267 8.16 -16.35 38.80
CA LYS A 267 9.60 -16.60 38.61
C LYS A 267 10.33 -15.38 38.03
N GLU A 268 9.71 -14.66 37.10
CA GLU A 268 10.31 -13.47 36.48
C GLU A 268 10.47 -12.32 37.48
N THR A 269 9.51 -12.14 38.39
CA THR A 269 9.50 -11.00 39.33
C THR A 269 9.97 -11.33 40.73
N GLY A 270 9.99 -12.61 41.11
CA GLY A 270 10.18 -13.06 42.49
C GLY A 270 9.00 -12.73 43.43
N LEU A 271 7.86 -12.26 42.90
CA LEU A 271 6.70 -11.85 43.67
C LEU A 271 5.50 -12.78 43.41
N PRO A 272 4.71 -13.14 44.44
CA PRO A 272 3.51 -13.95 44.24
C PRO A 272 2.32 -13.12 43.74
N ILE A 273 1.42 -13.76 42.99
CA ILE A 273 0.12 -13.17 42.63
C ILE A 273 -0.76 -13.08 43.87
N LYS A 274 -1.10 -11.87 44.31
CA LYS A 274 -1.92 -11.68 45.53
C LYS A 274 -3.41 -11.77 45.26
N VAL A 275 -3.87 -11.14 44.18
CA VAL A 275 -5.30 -11.05 43.85
C VAL A 275 -5.52 -11.32 42.37
N PHE A 276 -6.46 -12.21 42.07
CA PHE A 276 -6.83 -12.54 40.70
C PHE A 276 -8.29 -12.17 40.42
N ARG A 277 -8.50 -11.19 39.53
CA ARG A 277 -9.82 -10.65 39.19
C ARG A 277 -10.29 -11.09 37.82
N THR A 278 -11.47 -11.72 37.78
CA THR A 278 -12.13 -12.18 36.56
C THR A 278 -13.60 -11.76 36.58
N ASP A 279 -14.30 -11.99 35.48
CA ASP A 279 -15.75 -12.05 35.52
C ASP A 279 -16.24 -13.39 36.13
N ARG A 280 -17.55 -13.59 36.10
CA ARG A 280 -18.22 -14.83 36.57
C ARG A 280 -18.38 -15.85 35.42
N GLY A 281 -17.47 -15.85 34.44
CA GLY A 281 -17.45 -16.85 33.38
C GLY A 281 -17.23 -18.25 33.94
N GLY A 282 -17.93 -19.25 33.40
CA GLY A 282 -17.87 -20.64 33.85
C GLY A 282 -16.45 -21.23 33.82
N GLU A 283 -15.62 -20.73 32.91
CA GLU A 283 -14.19 -21.07 32.77
C GLU A 283 -13.33 -20.70 33.99
N PHE A 284 -13.80 -19.77 34.84
CA PHE A 284 -13.07 -19.24 35.99
C PHE A 284 -13.69 -19.64 37.33
N THR A 285 -14.82 -20.35 37.31
CA THR A 285 -15.60 -20.73 38.49
C THR A 285 -15.58 -22.22 38.76
N SER A 286 -14.72 -23.00 38.09
CA SER A 286 -14.57 -24.43 38.40
C SER A 286 -14.03 -24.63 39.83
N SER A 287 -14.43 -25.74 40.46
CA SER A 287 -13.93 -26.13 41.78
C SER A 287 -12.41 -26.25 41.79
N GLU A 288 -11.84 -26.87 40.77
CA GLU A 288 -10.40 -27.03 40.60
C GLU A 288 -9.66 -25.68 40.55
N PHE A 289 -10.24 -24.67 39.88
CA PHE A 289 -9.65 -23.33 39.83
C PHE A 289 -9.63 -22.68 41.22
N ASN A 290 -10.75 -22.79 41.95
CA ASN A 290 -10.88 -22.20 43.28
C ASN A 290 -9.93 -22.89 44.28
N GLU A 291 -9.91 -24.22 44.31
CA GLU A 291 -9.01 -25.01 45.15
C GLU A 291 -7.54 -24.67 44.86
N PHE A 292 -7.15 -24.60 43.58
CA PHE A 292 -5.79 -24.19 43.21
C PHE A 292 -5.45 -22.79 43.71
N CYS A 293 -6.38 -21.84 43.63
CA CYS A 293 -6.14 -20.48 44.14
C CYS A 293 -6.03 -20.45 45.67
N GLU A 294 -6.86 -21.20 46.38
CA GLU A 294 -6.82 -21.32 47.84
C GLU A 294 -5.49 -21.93 48.30
N LEU A 295 -5.06 -23.03 47.68
CA LEU A 295 -3.77 -23.69 47.96
C LEU A 295 -2.56 -22.77 47.69
N ASN A 296 -2.67 -21.87 46.72
CA ASN A 296 -1.61 -20.91 46.40
C ASN A 296 -1.77 -19.56 47.12
N GLY A 297 -2.76 -19.41 48.01
CA GLY A 297 -3.02 -18.16 48.74
C GLY A 297 -3.47 -16.98 47.86
N ILE A 298 -4.01 -17.24 46.67
CA ILE A 298 -4.45 -16.22 45.71
C ILE A 298 -5.89 -15.82 46.02
N LYS A 299 -6.10 -14.55 46.38
CA LYS A 299 -7.46 -14.04 46.62
C LYS A 299 -8.22 -13.86 45.31
N ARG A 300 -9.33 -14.56 45.15
CA ARG A 300 -10.23 -14.40 44.00
C ARG A 300 -11.13 -13.18 44.15
N GLN A 301 -11.27 -12.42 43.06
CA GLN A 301 -12.23 -11.32 42.94
C GLN A 301 -13.07 -11.53 41.68
N MET A 302 -14.35 -11.81 41.85
CA MET A 302 -15.28 -11.91 40.73
C MET A 302 -16.06 -10.62 40.60
N THR A 303 -16.22 -10.10 39.38
CA THR A 303 -17.12 -8.97 39.17
C THR A 303 -18.55 -9.36 39.46
N THR A 304 -19.34 -8.46 40.05
CA THR A 304 -20.77 -8.73 40.24
C THR A 304 -21.48 -8.79 38.89
N THR A 305 -22.51 -9.64 38.81
CA THR A 305 -23.39 -9.69 37.64
C THR A 305 -23.94 -8.28 37.38
N TYR A 306 -24.04 -7.87 36.10
CA TYR A 306 -24.52 -6.56 35.67
C TYR A 306 -23.64 -5.32 36.00
N THR A 307 -22.41 -5.47 36.52
CA THR A 307 -21.43 -4.37 36.63
C THR A 307 -20.18 -4.58 35.77
N PRO A 308 -20.30 -4.54 34.43
CA PRO A 308 -19.17 -4.77 33.52
C PRO A 308 -18.00 -3.78 33.70
N GLN A 309 -18.21 -2.68 34.45
CA GLN A 309 -17.18 -1.69 34.75
C GLN A 309 -16.11 -2.21 35.73
N GLN A 310 -16.40 -3.21 36.57
CA GLN A 310 -15.46 -3.71 37.59
C GLN A 310 -14.24 -4.43 36.99
N ASN A 311 -14.40 -5.08 35.82
CA ASN A 311 -13.30 -5.62 35.01
C ASN A 311 -13.01 -4.74 33.78
N GLY A 312 -13.32 -3.44 33.87
CA GLY A 312 -13.18 -2.51 32.75
C GLY A 312 -11.74 -2.37 32.25
N VAL A 313 -10.73 -2.73 33.04
CA VAL A 313 -9.33 -2.76 32.60
C VAL A 313 -9.12 -3.80 31.49
N ALA A 314 -9.45 -5.06 31.76
CA ALA A 314 -9.26 -6.13 30.78
C ALA A 314 -10.16 -5.97 29.56
N LYS A 315 -11.44 -5.63 29.77
CA LYS A 315 -12.38 -5.38 28.67
C LYS A 315 -11.93 -4.25 27.74
N ARG A 316 -11.44 -3.12 28.30
CA ARG A 316 -10.92 -2.01 27.48
C ARG A 316 -9.65 -2.40 26.73
N LYS A 317 -8.77 -3.20 27.36
CA LYS A 317 -7.56 -3.69 26.69
C LYS A 317 -7.93 -4.61 25.52
N ASN A 318 -8.83 -5.57 25.71
CA ASN A 318 -9.30 -6.48 24.67
C ASN A 318 -9.91 -5.70 23.49
N ARG A 319 -10.74 -4.67 23.77
CA ARG A 319 -11.24 -3.76 22.73
C ARG A 319 -10.11 -3.06 21.97
N THR A 320 -9.16 -2.47 22.70
CA THR A 320 -8.02 -1.76 22.09
C THR A 320 -7.19 -2.69 21.19
N ILE A 321 -6.95 -3.94 21.64
CA ILE A 321 -6.25 -4.94 20.85
C ILE A 321 -7.01 -5.21 19.55
N MET A 322 -8.32 -5.49 19.63
CA MET A 322 -9.11 -5.81 18.45
C MET A 322 -9.21 -4.65 17.45
N ASP A 323 -9.32 -3.41 17.93
CA ASP A 323 -9.39 -2.23 17.07
C ASP A 323 -8.07 -2.02 16.29
N LEU A 324 -6.92 -2.28 16.93
CA LEU A 324 -5.60 -2.24 16.28
C LEU A 324 -5.41 -3.43 15.33
N VAL A 325 -5.83 -4.64 15.73
CA VAL A 325 -5.77 -5.84 14.89
C VAL A 325 -6.54 -5.65 13.58
N ARG A 326 -7.74 -5.06 13.64
CA ARG A 326 -8.50 -4.71 12.42
C ARG A 326 -7.74 -3.74 11.51
N SER A 327 -7.03 -2.78 12.10
CA SER A 327 -6.26 -1.78 11.35
C SER A 327 -5.05 -2.43 10.65
N ILE A 328 -4.24 -3.22 11.37
CA ILE A 328 -3.04 -3.84 10.78
C ILE A 328 -3.37 -4.92 9.74
N LEU A 329 -4.47 -5.65 9.92
CA LEU A 329 -4.91 -6.64 8.92
C LEU A 329 -5.42 -5.95 7.65
N SER A 330 -6.09 -4.80 7.77
CA SER A 330 -6.59 -4.05 6.60
C SER A 330 -5.48 -3.35 5.83
N GLU A 331 -4.45 -2.84 6.51
CA GLU A 331 -3.35 -2.09 5.88
C GLU A 331 -2.63 -2.90 4.79
N LYS A 332 -2.32 -4.18 5.04
CA LYS A 332 -1.57 -5.07 4.13
C LYS A 332 -2.42 -6.21 3.56
N ASN A 333 -3.74 -6.11 3.67
CA ASN A 333 -4.70 -7.11 3.19
C ASN A 333 -4.37 -8.55 3.64
N ILE A 334 -3.92 -8.69 4.89
CA ILE A 334 -3.55 -10.00 5.44
C ILE A 334 -4.84 -10.78 5.73
N PRO A 335 -4.92 -12.08 5.37
CA PRO A 335 -6.08 -12.90 5.68
C PRO A 335 -6.40 -12.88 7.17
N ILE A 336 -7.69 -12.73 7.49
CA ILE A 336 -8.18 -12.60 8.87
C ILE A 336 -7.81 -13.84 9.71
N THR A 337 -7.54 -14.98 9.09
CA THR A 337 -7.11 -16.22 9.76
C THR A 337 -5.76 -16.10 10.49
N PHE A 338 -4.94 -15.09 10.16
CA PHE A 338 -3.70 -14.73 10.88
C PHE A 338 -3.95 -13.79 12.08
N TRP A 339 -5.20 -13.65 12.53
CA TRP A 339 -5.53 -12.82 13.68
C TRP A 339 -4.71 -13.17 14.95
N PRO A 340 -4.30 -14.42 15.26
CA PRO A 340 -3.50 -14.67 16.45
C PRO A 340 -2.13 -13.99 16.40
N GLU A 341 -1.46 -14.02 15.26
CA GLU A 341 -0.19 -13.34 15.02
C GLU A 341 -0.34 -11.83 15.10
N ALA A 342 -1.42 -11.31 14.50
CA ALA A 342 -1.77 -9.89 14.58
C ALA A 342 -2.01 -9.45 16.04
N VAL A 343 -2.70 -10.26 16.84
CA VAL A 343 -2.91 -10.02 18.29
C VAL A 343 -1.57 -10.06 19.04
N LYS A 344 -0.71 -11.05 18.80
CA LYS A 344 0.63 -11.15 19.42
C LYS A 344 1.46 -9.90 19.13
N TRP A 345 1.51 -9.48 17.86
CA TRP A 345 2.23 -8.28 17.44
C TRP A 345 1.66 -7.01 18.09
N THR A 346 0.35 -6.84 18.01
CA THR A 346 -0.36 -5.70 18.62
C THR A 346 -0.06 -5.60 20.12
N LEU A 347 -0.10 -6.72 20.84
CA LEU A 347 0.19 -6.72 22.27
C LEU A 347 1.65 -6.38 22.57
N TYR A 348 2.57 -6.91 21.77
CA TYR A 348 4.00 -6.63 21.89
C TYR A 348 4.29 -5.13 21.73
N VAL A 349 3.66 -4.50 20.75
CA VAL A 349 3.71 -3.06 20.50
C VAL A 349 3.04 -2.28 21.64
N LEU A 350 1.85 -2.69 22.09
CA LEU A 350 1.11 -2.02 23.17
C LEU A 350 1.86 -2.03 24.51
N ASN A 351 2.61 -3.09 24.81
CA ASN A 351 3.45 -3.14 26.01
C ASN A 351 4.64 -2.16 25.92
N ARG A 352 5.03 -1.73 24.70
CA ARG A 352 6.06 -0.71 24.42
C ARG A 352 5.48 0.65 24.02
N SER A 353 4.18 0.83 24.25
CA SER A 353 3.44 2.04 23.94
C SER A 353 3.06 2.79 25.23
N PRO A 354 2.77 4.09 25.16
CA PRO A 354 2.41 4.84 26.34
C PRO A 354 0.98 4.48 26.79
N THR A 355 0.73 4.56 28.09
CA THR A 355 -0.60 4.36 28.64
C THR A 355 -0.94 5.50 29.60
N LEU A 356 -2.20 5.91 29.67
CA LEU A 356 -2.62 6.98 30.60
C LEU A 356 -2.40 6.61 32.07
N ALA A 357 -2.41 5.32 32.37
CA ALA A 357 -2.20 4.83 33.72
C ALA A 357 -0.72 4.93 34.12
N VAL A 358 0.21 4.52 33.26
CA VAL A 358 1.65 4.59 33.55
C VAL A 358 2.21 5.90 33.00
N LYS A 359 2.49 6.85 33.88
CA LYS A 359 3.01 8.17 33.47
C LYS A 359 4.50 8.07 33.17
N GLY A 360 4.89 8.48 31.96
CA GLY A 360 6.29 8.65 31.56
C GLY A 360 7.11 7.38 31.35
N MET A 361 6.52 6.20 31.51
CA MET A 361 7.17 4.91 31.26
C MET A 361 6.27 3.98 30.45
N THR A 362 6.87 3.02 29.74
CA THR A 362 6.09 1.98 29.05
C THR A 362 5.70 0.84 30.00
N PRO A 363 4.60 0.10 29.74
CA PRO A 363 4.27 -1.09 30.53
C PRO A 363 5.41 -2.12 30.61
N GLU A 364 6.16 -2.28 29.52
CA GLU A 364 7.35 -3.13 29.48
C GLU A 364 8.42 -2.63 30.45
N GLU A 365 8.74 -1.33 30.41
CA GLU A 365 9.75 -0.70 31.27
C GLU A 365 9.40 -0.79 32.75
N VAL A 366 8.13 -0.56 33.12
CA VAL A 366 7.70 -0.72 34.53
C VAL A 366 7.83 -2.18 34.97
N TRP A 367 7.62 -3.13 34.06
CA TRP A 367 7.68 -4.55 34.37
C TRP A 367 9.10 -5.10 34.45
N SER A 368 9.95 -4.84 33.45
CA SER A 368 11.34 -5.32 33.42
C SER A 368 12.28 -4.46 34.26
N GLY A 369 11.95 -3.18 34.46
CA GLY A 369 12.88 -2.18 34.98
C GLY A 369 13.82 -1.61 33.90
N GLU A 370 13.74 -2.11 32.67
CA GLU A 370 14.60 -1.71 31.56
C GLU A 370 13.80 -1.06 30.44
N LYS A 371 14.33 0.03 29.91
CA LYS A 371 13.71 0.77 28.83
C LYS A 371 13.79 -0.02 27.51
N PRO A 372 12.65 -0.28 26.82
CA PRO A 372 12.66 -1.13 25.64
C PRO A 372 13.19 -0.40 24.40
N SER A 373 13.88 -1.16 23.53
CA SER A 373 14.18 -0.74 22.16
C SER A 373 13.02 -1.07 21.21
N VAL A 374 12.79 -0.19 20.24
CA VAL A 374 11.79 -0.32 19.16
C VAL A 374 12.40 -0.21 17.77
N GLU A 375 13.73 -0.17 17.66
CA GLU A 375 14.45 -0.06 16.38
C GLU A 375 14.13 -1.18 15.40
N HIS A 376 13.86 -2.37 15.94
CA HIS A 376 13.51 -3.56 15.16
C HIS A 376 12.06 -3.59 14.69
N PHE A 377 11.24 -2.60 15.04
CA PHE A 377 9.85 -2.54 14.60
C PHE A 377 9.76 -2.34 13.09
N ARG A 378 8.91 -3.14 12.45
CA ARG A 378 8.61 -3.08 11.02
C ARG A 378 7.10 -3.17 10.83
N VAL A 379 6.59 -2.66 9.71
CA VAL A 379 5.15 -2.72 9.39
C VAL A 379 4.68 -4.18 9.34
N PHE A 380 3.66 -4.52 10.12
CA PHE A 380 3.13 -5.88 10.17
C PHE A 380 2.59 -6.30 8.79
N GLY A 381 2.92 -7.52 8.35
CA GLY A 381 2.51 -8.03 7.04
C GLY A 381 3.24 -7.44 5.83
N CYS A 382 4.29 -6.65 6.04
CA CYS A 382 5.12 -6.22 4.93
C CYS A 382 5.89 -7.40 4.30
N VAL A 383 6.36 -7.19 3.07
CA VAL A 383 7.22 -8.15 2.39
C VAL A 383 8.62 -8.08 3.00
N GLY A 384 9.18 -9.24 3.33
CA GLY A 384 10.55 -9.41 3.82
C GLY A 384 11.29 -10.45 2.99
N HIS A 385 12.54 -10.16 2.65
CA HIS A 385 13.43 -11.07 1.93
C HIS A 385 14.37 -11.75 2.94
N VAL A 386 14.16 -13.05 3.16
CA VAL A 386 14.92 -13.85 4.12
C VAL A 386 16.15 -14.43 3.44
N HIS A 387 17.32 -14.25 4.03
CA HIS A 387 18.54 -14.88 3.55
C HIS A 387 18.53 -16.39 3.84
N ILE A 388 18.67 -17.21 2.80
CA ILE A 388 18.95 -18.65 2.89
C ILE A 388 20.48 -18.82 3.06
N PRO A 389 20.98 -19.73 3.90
CA PRO A 389 22.42 -19.98 4.00
C PRO A 389 23.01 -20.60 2.73
N ASP A 390 24.30 -20.34 2.46
CA ASP A 390 25.02 -20.89 1.30
C ASP A 390 25.07 -22.43 1.28
N THR A 391 25.00 -23.07 2.45
CA THR A 391 24.97 -24.54 2.58
C THR A 391 23.71 -25.17 2.01
N LYS A 392 22.65 -24.38 1.80
CA LYS A 392 21.36 -24.84 1.27
C LYS A 392 21.13 -24.35 -0.16
N ARG A 393 22.19 -23.97 -0.87
CA ARG A 393 22.12 -23.42 -2.21
C ARG A 393 23.16 -23.98 -3.15
N THR A 394 22.79 -24.13 -4.41
CA THR A 394 23.75 -24.23 -5.50
C THR A 394 24.17 -22.84 -6.01
N LYS A 395 25.26 -22.73 -6.78
CA LYS A 395 25.91 -21.45 -7.15
C LYS A 395 24.98 -20.43 -7.85
N LEU A 396 23.90 -20.86 -8.49
CA LEU A 396 22.99 -20.00 -9.26
C LEU A 396 21.60 -19.82 -8.63
N GLU A 397 21.33 -20.45 -7.49
CA GLU A 397 20.03 -20.33 -6.81
C GLU A 397 19.84 -18.97 -6.12
N ASN A 398 18.57 -18.60 -5.94
CA ASN A 398 18.19 -17.30 -5.39
C ASN A 398 18.74 -17.07 -3.97
N LYS A 399 19.31 -15.87 -3.77
CA LYS A 399 19.90 -15.45 -2.49
C LYS A 399 18.90 -14.99 -1.41
N SER A 400 17.61 -15.09 -1.67
CA SER A 400 16.58 -14.82 -0.67
C SER A 400 15.23 -15.42 -1.02
N ILE A 401 14.44 -15.73 0.00
CA ILE A 401 13.03 -16.11 -0.15
C ILE A 401 12.16 -14.93 0.26
N LYS A 402 11.13 -14.65 -0.54
CA LYS A 402 10.12 -13.63 -0.21
C LYS A 402 9.14 -14.20 0.80
N CYS A 403 9.02 -13.55 1.94
CA CYS A 403 8.12 -13.93 3.02
C CYS A 403 7.34 -12.71 3.53
N ILE A 404 6.36 -12.97 4.40
CA ILE A 404 5.48 -11.97 5.00
C ILE A 404 5.81 -11.87 6.49
N LEU A 405 6.00 -10.67 7.02
CA LEU A 405 6.30 -10.47 8.43
C LEU A 405 5.06 -10.77 9.30
N LEU A 406 5.18 -11.74 10.21
CA LEU A 406 4.16 -12.09 11.22
C LEU A 406 4.52 -11.64 12.64
N GLY A 407 5.70 -11.02 12.82
CA GLY A 407 6.12 -10.43 14.09
C GLY A 407 7.54 -10.84 14.49
N VAL A 408 7.80 -10.86 15.79
CA VAL A 408 9.13 -11.15 16.36
C VAL A 408 9.06 -12.41 17.21
N ASN A 409 10.14 -13.19 17.22
CA ASN A 409 10.27 -14.29 18.16
C ASN A 409 10.80 -13.77 19.52
N LYS A 410 10.34 -14.39 20.61
CA LYS A 410 10.82 -14.07 21.96
C LYS A 410 12.04 -14.90 22.35
N GLU A 411 12.12 -16.14 21.85
CA GLU A 411 13.16 -17.09 22.22
C GLU A 411 14.45 -16.88 21.43
N SER A 412 14.32 -16.48 20.15
CA SER A 412 15.45 -16.08 19.31
C SER A 412 15.34 -14.62 18.93
N LYS A 413 16.48 -13.93 18.81
CA LYS A 413 16.58 -12.53 18.34
C LYS A 413 16.34 -12.46 16.82
N GLY A 414 15.19 -12.95 16.37
CA GLY A 414 14.82 -13.04 14.95
C GLY A 414 13.35 -12.69 14.70
N TYR A 415 13.05 -12.46 13.43
CA TYR A 415 11.71 -12.20 12.94
C TYR A 415 10.99 -13.51 12.63
N LYS A 416 9.69 -13.55 12.92
CA LYS A 416 8.79 -14.63 12.52
C LYS A 416 8.17 -14.26 11.18
N LEU A 417 8.44 -15.03 10.14
CA LEU A 417 7.97 -14.78 8.78
C LEU A 417 7.15 -15.96 8.28
N TYR A 418 6.27 -15.70 7.32
CA TYR A 418 5.49 -16.71 6.64
C TYR A 418 5.83 -16.74 5.17
N ASP A 419 6.18 -17.91 4.68
CA ASP A 419 6.34 -18.18 3.27
C ASP A 419 4.96 -18.57 2.69
N PRO A 420 4.34 -17.73 1.84
CA PRO A 420 3.05 -18.01 1.23
C PRO A 420 3.10 -19.08 0.14
N VAL A 421 4.29 -19.42 -0.39
CA VAL A 421 4.49 -20.47 -1.39
C VAL A 421 4.58 -21.81 -0.67
N SER A 422 5.52 -21.94 0.26
CA SER A 422 5.72 -23.20 1.00
C SER A 422 4.70 -23.42 2.13
N LYS A 423 3.89 -22.40 2.46
CA LYS A 423 2.95 -22.35 3.60
C LYS A 423 3.61 -22.65 4.96
N LYS A 424 4.91 -22.34 5.11
CA LYS A 424 5.68 -22.58 6.34
C LYS A 424 5.99 -21.26 7.05
N VAL A 425 6.10 -21.36 8.38
CA VAL A 425 6.61 -20.26 9.20
C VAL A 425 8.11 -20.45 9.39
N LEU A 426 8.86 -19.39 9.12
CA LEU A 426 10.31 -19.33 9.24
C LEU A 426 10.70 -18.34 10.34
N ILE A 427 11.83 -18.60 11.00
CA ILE A 427 12.43 -17.67 11.96
C ILE A 427 13.82 -17.33 11.44
N SER A 428 14.07 -16.04 11.17
CA SER A 428 15.38 -15.58 10.71
C SER A 428 15.72 -14.21 11.27
N ARG A 429 17.01 -13.99 11.52
CA ARG A 429 17.55 -12.69 11.90
C ARG A 429 17.84 -11.83 10.67
N ASP A 430 18.31 -12.45 9.60
CA ASP A 430 18.82 -11.75 8.41
C ASP A 430 17.71 -11.57 7.39
N VAL A 431 17.04 -10.42 7.50
CA VAL A 431 15.87 -10.07 6.68
C VAL A 431 15.95 -8.63 6.20
N ILE A 432 15.70 -8.42 4.92
CA ILE A 432 15.54 -7.09 4.31
C ILE A 432 14.06 -6.83 4.07
N PHE A 433 13.52 -5.71 4.57
CA PHE A 433 12.09 -5.41 4.52
C PHE A 433 11.75 -4.35 3.47
N GLU A 434 10.70 -4.60 2.71
CA GLU A 434 10.02 -3.65 1.83
C GLU A 434 8.69 -3.27 2.49
N GLU A 435 8.73 -2.31 3.41
CA GLU A 435 7.61 -1.94 4.30
C GLU A 435 6.43 -1.28 3.57
N ASP A 436 6.65 -0.75 2.38
CA ASP A 436 5.66 -0.16 1.49
C ASP A 436 4.88 -1.21 0.72
N LYS A 437 5.50 -2.35 0.39
CA LYS A 437 4.86 -3.41 -0.40
C LYS A 437 3.94 -4.28 0.45
N GLN A 438 3.01 -4.94 -0.24
CA GLN A 438 2.09 -5.93 0.31
C GLN A 438 2.14 -7.19 -0.55
N TRP A 439 1.82 -8.34 0.04
CA TRP A 439 1.70 -9.58 -0.71
C TRP A 439 0.35 -9.68 -1.44
N SER A 440 0.37 -10.14 -2.68
CA SER A 440 -0.84 -10.41 -3.46
C SER A 440 -1.39 -11.80 -3.13
N TRP A 441 -2.32 -11.87 -2.19
CA TRP A 441 -2.95 -13.13 -1.75
C TRP A 441 -3.85 -13.78 -2.80
N SER A 442 -4.25 -13.05 -3.85
CA SER A 442 -5.20 -13.50 -4.88
C SER A 442 -4.60 -14.34 -6.02
N THR A 443 -3.26 -14.37 -6.18
CA THR A 443 -2.62 -14.97 -7.36
C THR A 443 -2.20 -16.44 -7.17
N ASN A 444 -2.13 -16.94 -5.93
CA ASN A 444 -1.51 -18.22 -5.59
C ASN A 444 -2.38 -19.48 -5.82
N ASN A 445 -3.53 -19.39 -6.48
CA ASN A 445 -4.37 -20.57 -6.80
C ASN A 445 -4.06 -21.23 -8.15
N LYS A 446 -3.04 -20.77 -8.90
CA LYS A 446 -2.73 -21.34 -10.24
C LYS A 446 -1.30 -21.81 -10.48
N GLU A 447 -0.35 -21.63 -9.55
CA GLU A 447 1.07 -21.99 -9.77
C GLU A 447 1.68 -22.86 -8.66
N ALA A 448 0.86 -23.60 -7.91
CA ALA A 448 1.36 -24.52 -6.87
C ALA A 448 1.09 -25.98 -7.23
N VAL A 449 1.71 -26.47 -8.33
CA VAL A 449 2.04 -27.88 -8.51
C VAL A 449 3.37 -27.96 -9.27
N GLN A 450 4.48 -27.91 -8.54
CA GLN A 450 5.64 -28.77 -8.82
C GLN A 450 6.67 -28.68 -7.68
N GLU A 451 7.25 -29.84 -7.38
CA GLU A 451 8.27 -30.15 -6.36
C GLU A 451 7.76 -30.43 -4.93
N ASP A 452 7.14 -31.61 -4.79
CA ASP A 452 7.28 -32.40 -3.58
C ASP A 452 8.76 -32.84 -3.48
N LEU A 453 9.48 -32.24 -2.54
CA LEU A 453 10.74 -32.78 -2.01
C LEU A 453 10.39 -33.34 -0.63
N GLU A 454 10.15 -34.66 -0.59
CA GLU A 454 10.09 -35.43 0.65
C GLU A 454 11.50 -35.55 1.25
N TRP A 455 11.61 -35.23 2.53
CA TRP A 455 12.83 -35.43 3.33
C TRP A 455 12.51 -36.49 4.38
N GLU A 456 12.96 -37.72 4.16
CA GLU A 456 13.11 -38.72 5.21
C GLU A 456 14.53 -38.62 5.78
N ASP A 457 14.62 -38.46 7.10
CA ASP A 457 15.88 -38.51 7.83
C ASP A 457 16.12 -39.93 8.39
N SER A 458 17.35 -40.40 8.17
CA SER A 458 18.16 -41.36 8.94
C SER A 458 17.87 -42.86 8.82
N GLU A 459 18.85 -43.66 8.36
CA GLU A 459 19.90 -44.25 9.20
C GLU A 459 21.01 -44.96 8.39
N PHE A 460 22.11 -45.24 9.07
CA PHE A 460 23.43 -45.66 8.60
C PHE A 460 23.57 -47.20 8.70
N THR A 461 23.99 -47.93 7.65
CA THR A 461 24.96 -49.06 7.73
C THR A 461 25.34 -49.60 6.34
N LYS A 462 26.55 -50.17 6.27
CA LYS A 462 27.35 -50.61 5.11
C LYS A 462 26.91 -51.95 4.48
N ASP A 463 27.34 -52.10 3.22
CA ASP A 463 27.76 -53.31 2.47
C ASP A 463 26.99 -54.62 2.66
N ASP A 464 26.40 -55.15 1.59
CA ASP A 464 27.04 -56.19 0.78
C ASP A 464 26.24 -56.52 -0.50
N SER A 465 26.96 -57.15 -1.41
CA SER A 465 26.74 -57.46 -2.82
C SER A 465 25.60 -58.44 -3.22
N GLU A 466 25.29 -58.35 -4.51
CA GLU A 466 24.90 -59.43 -5.45
C GLU A 466 23.42 -59.81 -5.68
N GLN A 467 23.20 -60.18 -6.96
CA GLN A 467 21.97 -60.36 -7.74
C GLN A 467 21.07 -61.51 -7.26
N ILE A 468 19.79 -61.51 -7.69
CA ILE A 468 19.14 -62.57 -8.51
C ILE A 468 17.66 -62.22 -8.77
N ASP A 469 17.27 -62.33 -10.05
CA ASP A 469 15.91 -62.28 -10.59
C ASP A 469 15.03 -63.46 -10.15
N ILE A 470 13.73 -63.25 -9.86
CA ILE A 470 12.68 -64.26 -10.08
C ILE A 470 11.34 -63.61 -10.47
N ASN A 471 10.80 -64.11 -11.60
CA ASN A 471 9.48 -63.92 -12.20
C ASN A 471 8.27 -64.17 -11.26
N THR A 472 7.13 -63.52 -11.56
CA THR A 472 5.81 -64.19 -11.46
C THR A 472 4.84 -63.71 -12.53
N ASN A 473 4.32 -64.69 -13.29
CA ASN A 473 3.16 -64.63 -14.18
C ASN A 473 1.85 -64.48 -13.41
N THR A 474 0.84 -63.90 -14.06
CA THR A 474 -0.58 -64.07 -13.73
C THR A 474 -1.41 -64.19 -15.02
N GLU A 475 -2.07 -65.34 -15.16
CA GLU A 475 -3.22 -65.72 -16.01
C GLU A 475 -4.36 -66.02 -14.99
N GLU A 476 -5.67 -65.79 -15.14
CA GLU A 476 -6.70 -65.89 -16.21
C GLU A 476 -7.93 -65.05 -15.72
N GLU A 477 -8.65 -64.24 -16.53
CA GLU A 477 -9.85 -64.55 -17.37
C GLU A 477 -11.10 -65.06 -16.61
N LYS A 478 -12.39 -64.85 -16.96
CA LYS A 478 -13.26 -63.95 -17.77
C LYS A 478 -14.69 -64.57 -17.73
N SER A 479 -15.75 -63.75 -17.89
CA SER A 479 -17.03 -64.05 -18.61
C SER A 479 -18.00 -62.84 -18.39
N GLU A 480 -18.51 -62.07 -19.36
CA GLU A 480 -19.45 -62.27 -20.51
C GLU A 480 -20.84 -62.82 -20.10
N THR A 481 -22.00 -62.27 -20.49
CA THR A 481 -22.52 -61.89 -21.85
C THR A 481 -23.72 -60.89 -21.85
N ASP A 482 -24.03 -60.38 -23.06
CA ASP A 482 -24.94 -59.32 -23.55
C ASP A 482 -26.46 -59.64 -23.83
N GLN A 483 -27.17 -58.56 -24.26
CA GLN A 483 -28.36 -58.41 -25.15
C GLN A 483 -29.73 -58.08 -24.48
N ASP A 484 -30.65 -57.21 -24.95
CA ASP A 484 -30.74 -56.19 -26.01
C ASP A 484 -32.07 -55.37 -25.88
N VAL A 485 -32.25 -54.31 -26.71
CA VAL A 485 -33.50 -53.76 -27.34
C VAL A 485 -33.80 -52.24 -27.17
N ALA A 486 -33.54 -51.50 -28.28
CA ALA A 486 -34.29 -50.44 -29.02
C ALA A 486 -34.85 -49.16 -28.29
N SER A 487 -34.94 -47.93 -28.85
CA SER A 487 -35.05 -47.43 -30.25
C SER A 487 -34.88 -45.88 -30.36
N ASN A 488 -34.36 -45.45 -31.54
CA ASN A 488 -34.64 -44.25 -32.38
C ASN A 488 -34.70 -42.81 -31.81
N HIS A 489 -33.85 -41.90 -32.33
CA HIS A 489 -34.10 -41.12 -33.56
C HIS A 489 -32.92 -40.21 -34.00
N THR A 490 -32.66 -40.30 -35.30
CA THR A 490 -31.87 -39.50 -36.27
C THR A 490 -32.39 -38.05 -36.42
N ASN A 491 -31.74 -37.03 -37.03
CA ASN A 491 -30.81 -36.94 -38.18
C ASN A 491 -30.15 -35.53 -38.23
N GLN A 492 -28.94 -35.46 -38.82
CA GLN A 492 -28.32 -34.24 -39.37
C GLN A 492 -28.54 -34.17 -40.91
N ASN A 493 -28.04 -33.09 -41.54
CA ASN A 493 -27.59 -32.94 -42.95
C ASN A 493 -28.60 -32.30 -43.95
N ILE A 494 -28.26 -31.48 -44.97
CA ILE A 494 -27.01 -30.98 -45.60
C ILE A 494 -27.39 -29.96 -46.75
N THR A 495 -26.40 -29.14 -47.21
CA THR A 495 -26.16 -28.49 -48.55
C THR A 495 -26.88 -27.25 -49.14
N SER A 496 -26.01 -26.28 -49.52
CA SER A 496 -25.76 -25.59 -50.83
C SER A 496 -26.78 -24.64 -51.51
N GLY A 497 -26.28 -23.49 -51.99
CA GLY A 497 -26.74 -22.87 -53.24
C GLY A 497 -26.79 -21.33 -53.32
N GLU A 498 -25.83 -20.74 -54.06
CA GLU A 498 -25.93 -19.58 -54.99
C GLU A 498 -26.41 -18.18 -54.52
N GLY A 499 -25.84 -17.15 -55.17
CA GLY A 499 -25.79 -15.77 -54.69
C GLY A 499 -26.84 -14.80 -55.25
N ILE A 500 -26.95 -13.64 -54.57
CA ILE A 500 -27.60 -12.43 -55.07
C ILE A 500 -26.78 -11.21 -54.60
N VAL A 501 -26.44 -10.34 -55.54
CA VAL A 501 -25.80 -9.02 -55.34
C VAL A 501 -26.85 -7.91 -55.44
N ARG A 502 -26.72 -6.86 -54.60
CA ARG A 502 -27.02 -5.39 -54.81
C ARG A 502 -27.49 -4.77 -53.48
N ARG A 503 -27.23 -3.51 -53.12
CA ARG A 503 -26.37 -2.39 -53.56
C ARG A 503 -26.45 -1.35 -52.40
N ALA A 504 -25.44 -0.50 -52.25
CA ALA A 504 -25.44 0.61 -51.31
C ALA A 504 -26.34 1.78 -51.77
N PRO A 505 -26.99 2.56 -50.87
CA PRO A 505 -27.54 3.88 -51.17
C PRO A 505 -26.49 4.98 -50.87
N SER A 506 -26.04 5.83 -51.81
CA SER A 506 -26.75 6.90 -52.54
C SER A 506 -27.07 8.12 -51.67
N TRP A 507 -26.05 8.96 -51.45
CA TRP A 507 -26.15 10.41 -51.64
C TRP A 507 -24.73 10.98 -51.79
N MET A 508 -24.23 10.91 -53.01
CA MET A 508 -23.15 11.76 -53.50
C MET A 508 -23.56 12.09 -54.93
N ASP A 509 -24.39 13.11 -55.04
CA ASP A 509 -24.72 13.81 -56.27
C ASP A 509 -24.33 15.27 -56.03
N ASP A 510 -23.24 15.68 -56.66
CA ASP A 510 -23.24 16.79 -57.63
C ASP A 510 -21.83 17.39 -57.78
N TYR A 511 -21.18 17.01 -58.87
CA TYR A 511 -19.97 17.60 -59.44
C TYR A 511 -20.29 18.93 -60.15
N VAL A 512 -19.28 19.79 -60.30
CA VAL A 512 -19.03 20.44 -61.61
C VAL A 512 -17.57 20.28 -61.99
N SER A 513 -17.40 19.82 -63.22
CA SER A 513 -16.22 19.44 -63.99
C SER A 513 -15.43 20.62 -64.57
N GLY A 514 -14.14 20.39 -64.80
CA GLY A 514 -13.35 21.09 -65.82
C GLY A 514 -12.82 20.07 -66.85
N GLU A 515 -13.18 20.30 -68.11
CA GLU A 515 -12.81 19.63 -69.37
C GLU A 515 -11.28 19.51 -69.55
N GLY A 516 -10.65 18.61 -70.30
CA GLY A 516 -11.05 17.64 -71.33
C GLY A 516 -9.82 17.32 -72.21
N LEU A 517 -9.89 16.22 -72.98
CA LEU A 517 -8.96 15.74 -74.05
C LEU A 517 -7.67 15.05 -73.57
N SER A 518 -7.21 13.93 -74.10
CA SER A 518 -7.67 12.96 -75.10
C SER A 518 -6.67 11.79 -75.13
N ASP A 519 -7.18 10.58 -75.37
CA ASP A 519 -6.60 9.43 -76.07
C ASP A 519 -5.25 8.80 -75.65
N GLY A 520 -5.32 7.46 -75.55
CA GLY A 520 -4.24 6.57 -76.00
C GLY A 520 -3.70 5.62 -74.93
N GLU A 521 -4.19 4.38 -74.94
CA GLU A 521 -3.40 3.15 -75.17
C GLU A 521 -1.99 3.04 -74.51
N ASP A 522 -1.54 1.95 -73.91
CA ASP A 522 -2.05 0.62 -73.65
C ASP A 522 -0.92 -0.14 -72.88
N VAL A 523 -1.30 -1.12 -72.06
CA VAL A 523 -0.55 -2.33 -71.64
C VAL A 523 0.86 -2.26 -70.96
N ILE A 524 0.96 -2.93 -69.79
CA ILE A 524 1.84 -4.09 -69.44
C ILE A 524 2.32 -4.05 -67.97
N ASN A 525 1.65 -4.88 -67.17
CA ASN A 525 2.14 -5.88 -66.22
C ASN A 525 3.55 -5.81 -65.58
N MET A 526 3.50 -6.18 -64.29
CA MET A 526 4.41 -7.04 -63.52
C MET A 526 5.66 -6.46 -62.85
N ALA A 527 5.51 -6.28 -61.52
CA ALA A 527 6.19 -7.04 -60.46
C ALA A 527 7.58 -7.65 -60.79
N GLN A 528 8.63 -7.20 -60.09
CA GLN A 528 9.16 -7.87 -58.89
C GLN A 528 10.44 -7.18 -58.40
N ILE A 529 10.53 -7.13 -57.06
CA ILE A 529 11.69 -6.93 -56.20
C ILE A 529 12.90 -7.74 -56.69
N ASP A 530 14.11 -7.15 -56.75
CA ASP A 530 15.19 -7.51 -55.81
C ASP A 530 16.46 -6.63 -55.88
N ASN A 531 17.07 -6.49 -54.69
CA ASN A 531 18.49 -6.32 -54.38
C ASN A 531 19.36 -5.30 -55.14
N SER A 532 19.76 -4.23 -54.44
CA SER A 532 21.17 -3.99 -54.05
C SER A 532 21.39 -2.58 -53.51
N ASP A 533 21.82 -2.50 -52.25
CA ASP A 533 22.56 -1.35 -51.72
C ASP A 533 23.92 -1.27 -52.44
N PRO A 534 24.45 -0.08 -52.80
CA PRO A 534 25.41 0.54 -51.88
C PRO A 534 25.49 2.08 -51.92
N PHE A 535 25.83 2.65 -50.76
CA PHE A 535 26.72 3.82 -50.51
C PHE A 535 26.61 5.07 -51.42
N PHE A 536 26.45 6.25 -50.80
CA PHE A 536 27.53 7.25 -50.67
C PHE A 536 27.07 8.55 -49.96
N PHE A 537 27.90 8.94 -48.96
CA PHE A 537 28.12 10.23 -48.28
C PHE A 537 27.03 10.88 -47.42
#